data_AF-A0A920BYK6-F1
#
_entry.id   AF-A0A920BYK6-F1
#
_cell.length_a   1.000
_cell.length_b   1.000
_cell.length_c   1.000
_cell.angle_alpha   90.00
_cell.angle_beta   90.00
_cell.angle_gamma   90.00
#
_symmetry.space_group_name_H-M   'P 1'
#
loop_
_entity.id
_entity.type
_entity.pdbx_description
1 polymer ?
#
loop_
_entity_poly.entity_id
_entity_poly.type
_entity_poly.pdbx_seq_one_letter_code
_entity_poly.pdbx_strand_id
1 'polypeptide(L)' 'MKRFFHYIGGVPRRIRFDNLSPAVKRIFPHGRRELTDGFERFVLHYGFEYEFCNPGLGKEKGHVVQSFK' A
#
# COMPACT_ATOMS: atom_id res chain seq x y z
N MET A 1 -2.56 -5.88 8.35
CA MET A 1 -3.07 -6.33 7.03
C MET A 1 -3.88 -7.62 7.05
N LYS A 2 -3.44 -8.73 7.70
CA LYS A 2 -4.25 -9.98 7.80
C LYS A 2 -5.70 -9.75 8.24
N ARG A 3 -5.88 -8.93 9.28
CA ARG A 3 -7.21 -8.58 9.82
C ARG A 3 -8.06 -7.72 8.86
N PHE A 4 -7.41 -6.92 8.00
CA PHE A 4 -8.09 -6.14 6.96
C PHE A 4 -8.61 -7.07 5.86
N PHE A 5 -7.79 -7.99 5.34
CA PHE A 5 -8.21 -8.97 4.34
C PHE A 5 -9.33 -9.89 4.84
N HIS A 6 -9.27 -10.31 6.10
CA HIS A 6 -10.35 -11.07 6.71
C HIS A 6 -11.64 -10.24 6.82
N TYR A 7 -11.53 -8.95 7.12
CA TYR A 7 -12.69 -8.05 7.22
C TYR A 7 -13.36 -7.80 5.87
N ILE A 8 -12.59 -7.66 4.78
CA ILE A 8 -13.15 -7.50 3.43
C ILE A 8 -13.45 -8.84 2.73
N GLY A 9 -13.26 -9.97 3.43
CA GLY A 9 -13.57 -11.31 2.92
C GLY A 9 -12.64 -11.81 1.80
N GLY A 10 -11.48 -11.19 1.59
CA GLY A 10 -10.57 -11.56 0.50
C GLY A 10 -9.36 -10.65 0.37
N VAL A 11 -8.50 -10.96 -0.61
CA VAL A 11 -7.37 -10.11 -0.98
C VAL A 11 -7.75 -9.31 -2.22
N PRO A 12 -7.67 -7.97 -2.18
CA PRO A 12 -7.95 -7.13 -3.33
C PRO A 12 -6.83 -7.31 -4.36
N ARG A 13 -7.18 -7.32 -5.65
CA ARG A 13 -6.24 -7.54 -6.75
C ARG A 13 -5.17 -6.45 -6.85
N ARG A 14 -5.49 -5.20 -6.47
CA ARG A 14 -4.55 -4.06 -6.47
C ARG A 14 -4.75 -3.20 -5.22
N ILE A 15 -3.65 -2.80 -4.57
CA ILE A 15 -3.65 -1.95 -3.37
C ILE A 15 -2.81 -0.71 -3.62
N ARG A 16 -3.41 0.48 -3.41
CA ARG A 16 -2.69 1.74 -3.46
C ARG A 16 -2.22 2.14 -2.06
N PHE A 17 -0.94 2.48 -1.93
CA PHE A 17 -0.31 2.88 -0.68
C PHE A 17 0.15 4.33 -0.74
N ASP A 18 -0.32 5.13 0.21
CA ASP A 18 -0.08 6.58 0.20
C ASP A 18 1.34 6.94 0.68
N ASN A 19 1.78 6.35 1.78
CA ASN A 19 3.13 6.54 2.31
C ASN A 19 3.54 5.34 3.18
N LEU A 20 3.96 4.25 2.54
CA LEU A 20 4.32 3.02 3.25
C LEU A 20 5.81 2.98 3.55
N SER A 21 6.30 3.98 4.30
CA SER A 21 7.68 4.03 4.79
C SER A 21 8.20 2.70 5.37
N PRO A 22 7.42 1.90 6.14
CA PRO A 22 7.90 0.61 6.64
C PRO A 22 8.03 -0.49 5.58
N ALA A 23 7.39 -0.33 4.42
CA ALA A 23 7.51 -1.25 3.29
C ALA A 23 8.58 -0.82 2.28
N VAL A 24 9.07 0.42 2.39
CA VAL A 24 10.07 0.98 1.49
C VAL A 24 11.41 0.97 2.22
N LYS A 25 12.34 0.18 1.70
CA LYS A 25 13.71 0.05 2.23
C LYS A 25 14.55 1.26 1.85
N ARG A 26 14.43 1.72 0.60
CA ARG A 26 15.16 2.88 0.06
C ARG A 26 14.34 3.57 -1.03
N ILE A 27 14.48 4.88 -1.11
CA ILE A 27 13.94 5.67 -2.22
C ILE A 27 15.12 6.11 -3.09
N PHE A 28 15.02 5.85 -4.37
CA PHE A 28 16.00 6.25 -5.38
C PHE A 28 15.52 7.51 -6.13
N PRO A 29 16.44 8.25 -6.76
CA PRO A 29 16.08 9.32 -7.67
C PRO A 29 15.17 8.80 -8.81
N HIS A 30 14.36 9.71 -9.36
CA HIS A 30 13.32 9.42 -10.38
C HIS A 30 12.14 8.58 -9.87
N GLY A 31 11.89 8.55 -8.55
CA GLY A 31 10.70 7.91 -7.99
C GLY A 31 10.77 6.38 -7.93
N ARG A 32 11.93 5.78 -8.25
CA ARG A 32 12.17 4.35 -8.02
C ARG A 32 12.26 4.08 -6.52
N ARG A 33 11.69 2.97 -6.06
CA ARG A 33 11.65 2.60 -4.64
C ARG A 33 12.09 1.16 -4.50
N GLU A 34 13.03 0.92 -3.60
CA GLU A 34 13.41 -0.40 -3.12
C GLU A 34 12.45 -0.78 -2.00
N LEU A 35 11.83 -1.96 -2.12
CA LEU A 35 10.92 -2.46 -1.10
C LEU A 35 11.70 -3.28 -0.09
N THR A 36 11.12 -3.43 1.10
CA THR A 36 11.65 -4.35 2.09
C THR A 36 11.35 -5.78 1.66
N ASP A 37 12.28 -6.70 1.91
CA ASP A 37 12.08 -8.14 1.66
C ASP A 37 10.79 -8.67 2.30
N GLY A 38 10.42 -8.11 3.46
CA GLY A 38 9.17 -8.43 4.13
C GLY A 38 7.93 -8.03 3.32
N PHE A 39 7.97 -6.87 2.66
CA PHE A 39 6.86 -6.42 1.81
C PHE A 39 6.80 -7.19 0.49
N GLU A 40 7.93 -7.50 -0.14
CA GLU A 40 7.95 -8.34 -1.34
C GLU A 40 7.41 -9.74 -1.07
N ARG A 41 7.82 -10.38 0.04
CA ARG A 41 7.26 -11.66 0.47
C ARG A 41 5.78 -11.57 0.77
N PHE A 42 5.33 -10.46 1.35
CA PHE A 42 3.92 -10.23 1.62
C PHE A 42 3.11 -10.12 0.32
N VAL A 43 3.59 -9.36 -0.66
CA VAL A 43 2.99 -9.28 -1.99
C VAL A 43 2.92 -10.65 -2.66
N LEU A 44 4.01 -11.41 -2.65
CA LEU A 44 4.06 -12.76 -3.21
C LEU A 44 3.11 -13.74 -2.49
N HIS A 45 3.02 -13.64 -1.16
CA HIS A 45 2.17 -14.52 -0.36
C HIS A 45 0.67 -14.31 -0.60
N TYR A 46 0.26 -13.05 -0.80
CA TYR A 46 -1.15 -12.71 -1.03
C TYR A 46 -1.50 -12.50 -2.51
N GLY A 47 -0.50 -12.39 -3.40
CA GLY A 47 -0.69 -12.31 -4.85
C GLY A 47 -1.38 -11.03 -5.34
N PHE A 48 -1.18 -9.88 -4.68
CA PHE A 48 -1.80 -8.61 -5.08
C PHE A 48 -0.82 -7.65 -5.74
N GLU A 49 -1.30 -6.83 -6.66
CA GLU A 49 -0.55 -5.75 -7.27
C GLU A 49 -0.51 -4.53 -6.35
N TYR A 50 0.58 -3.76 -6.34
CA TYR A 50 0.69 -2.57 -5.49
C TYR A 50 1.07 -1.33 -6.30
N GLU A 51 0.61 -0.17 -5.83
CA GLU A 51 0.97 1.13 -6.38
C GLU A 51 1.28 2.09 -5.24
N PHE A 52 2.39 2.84 -5.33
CA PHE A 52 2.70 3.86 -4.34
C PHE A 52 2.36 5.25 -4.87
N CYS A 53 1.66 6.06 -4.07
CA CYS A 53 1.48 7.48 -4.37
C CYS A 53 2.83 8.19 -4.34
N ASN A 54 3.07 9.12 -5.27
CA ASN A 54 4.26 9.96 -5.25
C ASN A 54 4.14 10.98 -4.10
N PRO A 55 5.15 11.07 -3.20
CA PRO A 55 5.20 12.10 -2.17
C PRO A 55 5.40 13.44 -2.86
N GLY A 56 4.31 14.17 -3.09
CA GLY A 56 4.32 15.42 -3.86
C GLY A 56 2.95 15.81 -4.43
N LEU A 57 2.03 14.85 -4.57
CA LEU A 57 0.61 15.14 -4.88
C LEU A 57 -0.21 15.13 -3.59
N GLY A 58 0.15 16.03 -2.68
CA GLY A 58 -0.66 16.39 -1.52
C GLY A 58 -1.83 17.29 -1.93
N LYS A 59 -2.68 16.82 -2.86
CA LYS A 59 -4.01 17.40 -3.07
C LYS A 59 -5.01 16.28 -2.94
N GLU A 60 -5.85 16.43 -1.92
CA GLU A 60 -7.00 15.59 -1.63
C GLU A 60 -6.69 14.26 -0.94
N LYS A 61 -6.17 14.36 0.30
CA LYS A 61 -6.67 13.44 1.36
C LYS A 61 -8.16 13.77 1.60
N GLY A 62 -8.98 13.43 0.62
CA GLY A 62 -10.43 13.37 0.77
C GLY A 62 -10.72 12.27 1.77
N HIS A 63 -11.25 12.69 2.93
CA HIS A 63 -12.13 11.93 3.80
C HIS A 63 -11.81 10.42 3.93
N VAL A 64 -11.25 10.02 5.06
CA VAL A 64 -11.56 8.67 5.58
C VAL A 64 -13.06 8.70 5.89
N VAL A 65 -13.89 8.29 4.93
CA VAL A 65 -15.28 7.95 5.19
C VAL A 65 -15.28 6.65 5.98
N GLN A 66 -15.09 6.75 7.30
CA GLN A 66 -15.68 5.77 8.19
C GLN A 66 -17.17 6.10 8.28
N SER A 67 -17.94 5.53 7.36
CA SER A 67 -19.39 5.51 7.47
C SER A 67 -19.85 4.09 7.19
N PHE A 68 -20.00 3.30 8.24
CA PHE A 68 -20.91 2.17 8.25
C PHE A 68 -21.74 2.29 9.53
N LYS A 69 -23.03 2.52 9.32
CA LYS A 69 -24.11 2.35 10.31
C LYS A 69 -24.14 0.92 10.81
#